data_AF-A0A0K3AV00-F1
#
_entry.id   AF-A0A0K3AV00-F1
#
_cell.length_a   1.000
_cell.length_b   1.000
_cell.length_c   1.000
_cell.angle_alpha   90.00
_cell.angle_beta   90.00
_cell.angle_gamma   90.00
#
_symmetry.space_group_name_H-M   'P 1'
#
loop_
_entity.id
_entity.type
_entity.pdbx_description
1 polymer ?
#
loop_
_entity_poly.entity_id
_entity_poly.type
_entity_poly.pdbx_seq_one_letter_code
_entity_poly.pdbx_strand_id
1 'polypeptide(L)'
;MREIVSFNLGQCGIQLAGQFWQRLAKNLTHLSTQDTLNNVNTEIINRFYSESDSSPGNGLLDNYVARAVLVDTEIGAVNDAIKDNQTTRIDSNNIITGTEATGNNWATAYECYGPKYKESLEDMLRGQVEQCDSLQCFNLNFSLSGGTGSGLGSYLLELLANDYPKITRLTNVITQTNDATVATYNTILCLNKLQKFSNMVVCYSNESILDVRYPNSNNFSSPTPAECNKYFGPINESIHDFLMPVLMILGNSKYISSHIDTLVSNLTPFPGLNYCSAGVSSLGFKEVKSDLTIDQIFWQAMQNNTILSPISNAKSHSLGIALFGATKFSNREVSMQATRIAFKNDMLSYNRNGVKLYLKSSTNETDMYDKLCVLDNNCSIHSYLENVISSFQKLYSKKAFIHHFKDIIDDAQFQQVNENITEVAQTYRELERNVFTSTKHLDQKILRNLGNTISATDAPNRSITTEKSCGMPLKMQAKSSKGLKVWCIKPNHLDSVVSCKSGKHWWDLCASPIV
;
A
#
# COMPACT_ATOMS: atom_id res chain seq x y z
N MET A 1 -14.16 -5.32 19.88
CA MET A 1 -12.72 -5.50 19.58
C MET A 1 -12.57 -5.68 18.08
N ARG A 2 -11.37 -5.49 17.52
CA ARG A 2 -11.11 -5.64 16.08
C ARG A 2 -9.72 -6.22 15.91
N GLU A 3 -9.66 -7.53 15.77
CA GLU A 3 -8.43 -8.31 15.82
C GLU A 3 -7.82 -8.48 14.43
N ILE A 4 -6.49 -8.57 14.40
CA ILE A 4 -5.71 -8.79 13.18
C ILE A 4 -4.83 -10.01 13.40
N VAL A 5 -4.98 -11.01 12.54
CA VAL A 5 -4.12 -12.20 12.56
C VAL A 5 -3.06 -12.05 11.48
N SER A 6 -1.78 -12.14 11.87
CA SER A 6 -0.65 -11.97 10.96
C SER A 6 -0.02 -13.29 10.56
N PHE A 7 0.05 -13.57 9.25
CA PHE A 7 0.74 -14.72 8.69
C PHE A 7 2.06 -14.30 8.07
N ASN A 8 3.15 -14.89 8.53
CA ASN A 8 4.50 -14.53 8.10
C ASN A 8 5.15 -15.75 7.45
N LEU A 9 5.37 -15.69 6.14
CA LEU A 9 5.79 -16.86 5.37
C LEU A 9 7.21 -16.73 4.81
N GLY A 10 7.97 -17.81 4.97
CA GLY A 10 9.36 -17.92 4.59
C GLY A 10 10.29 -17.00 5.38
N GLN A 11 11.59 -17.15 5.12
CA GLN A 11 12.65 -16.41 5.82
C GLN A 11 12.41 -14.89 5.88
N CYS A 12 12.06 -14.26 4.75
CA CYS A 12 11.85 -12.81 4.70
C CYS A 12 10.66 -12.36 5.57
N GLY A 13 9.52 -13.08 5.49
CA GLY A 13 8.34 -12.78 6.30
C GLY A 13 8.63 -12.94 7.80
N ILE A 14 9.34 -14.00 8.20
CA ILE A 14 9.68 -14.26 9.59
C ILE A 14 10.62 -13.21 10.17
N GLN A 15 11.64 -12.80 9.42
CA GLN A 15 12.55 -11.74 9.84
C GLN A 15 11.83 -10.39 10.01
N LEU A 16 10.89 -10.07 9.12
CA LEU A 16 10.04 -8.89 9.25
C LEU A 16 9.15 -8.99 10.50
N ALA A 17 8.57 -10.16 10.76
CA ALA A 17 7.73 -10.40 11.93
C ALA A 17 8.49 -10.19 13.24
N GLY A 18 9.69 -10.77 13.37
CA GLY A 18 10.51 -10.64 14.58
C GLY A 18 10.77 -9.18 14.95
N GLN A 19 11.15 -8.36 13.97
CA GLN A 19 11.35 -6.92 14.17
C GLN A 19 10.04 -6.18 14.47
N PHE A 20 8.95 -6.54 13.78
CA PHE A 20 7.65 -5.91 13.96
C PHE A 20 7.11 -6.11 15.38
N TRP A 21 7.04 -7.35 15.84
CA TRP A 21 6.52 -7.70 17.17
C TRP A 21 7.40 -7.17 18.30
N GLN A 22 8.72 -7.17 18.13
CA GLN A 22 9.63 -6.61 19.13
C GLN A 22 9.40 -5.10 19.31
N ARG A 23 9.24 -4.35 18.23
CA ARG A 23 8.96 -2.91 18.30
C ARG A 23 7.55 -2.62 18.80
N LEU A 24 6.56 -3.44 18.42
CA LEU A 24 5.20 -3.36 18.94
C LEU A 24 5.19 -3.50 20.46
N ALA A 25 5.84 -4.54 20.99
CA ALA A 25 5.95 -4.78 22.42
C ALA A 25 6.64 -3.62 23.15
N LYS A 26 7.75 -3.10 22.61
CA LYS A 26 8.43 -1.92 23.16
C LYS A 26 7.50 -0.71 23.22
N ASN A 27 6.81 -0.39 22.12
CA ASN A 27 5.87 0.73 22.07
C ASN A 27 4.76 0.60 23.12
N LEU A 28 4.19 -0.60 23.29
CA LEU A 28 3.17 -0.86 24.30
C LEU A 28 3.69 -0.72 25.74
N THR A 29 4.89 -1.24 26.02
CA THR A 29 5.50 -1.10 27.36
C THR A 29 5.78 0.36 27.72
N HIS A 30 6.28 1.17 26.77
CA HIS A 30 6.49 2.60 26.98
C HIS A 30 5.18 3.37 27.24
N LEU A 31 4.10 3.02 26.51
CA LEU A 31 2.78 3.61 26.71
C LEU A 31 2.18 3.28 28.09
N SER A 32 2.52 2.12 28.66
CA SER A 32 2.04 1.73 30.00
C SER A 32 2.68 2.50 31.16
N THR A 33 3.94 2.93 31.01
CA THR A 33 4.66 3.69 32.04
C THR A 33 4.20 5.16 32.18
N GLN A 34 3.36 5.67 31.28
CA GLN A 34 2.92 7.08 31.27
C GLN A 34 1.52 7.32 31.92
N ASP A 35 0.96 6.35 32.64
CA ASP A 35 -0.23 6.45 33.51
C ASP A 35 -1.51 7.09 32.91
N THR A 36 -1.55 7.29 31.59
CA THR A 36 -2.67 7.97 30.91
C THR A 36 -3.22 7.08 29.80
N LEU A 37 -4.48 6.65 29.99
CA LEU A 37 -5.32 5.81 29.10
C LEU A 37 -5.20 4.28 29.23
N ASN A 38 -5.53 3.74 30.41
CA ASN A 38 -5.72 2.29 30.62
C ASN A 38 -6.63 1.64 29.55
N ASN A 39 -7.70 2.32 29.09
CA ASN A 39 -8.65 1.72 28.15
C ASN A 39 -8.15 1.68 26.69
N VAL A 40 -7.32 2.63 26.24
CA VAL A 40 -6.82 2.65 24.84
C VAL A 40 -5.69 1.63 24.65
N ASN A 41 -4.89 1.39 25.69
CA ASN A 41 -3.86 0.37 25.65
C ASN A 41 -4.46 -1.03 25.53
N THR A 42 -5.56 -1.33 26.23
CA THR A 42 -6.24 -2.64 26.15
C THR A 42 -6.80 -2.92 24.75
N GLU A 43 -7.43 -1.95 24.07
CA GLU A 43 -7.93 -2.16 22.71
C GLU A 43 -6.82 -2.47 21.68
N ILE A 44 -5.64 -1.88 21.89
CA ILE A 44 -4.48 -2.11 21.02
C ILE A 44 -3.87 -3.48 21.33
N ILE A 45 -3.72 -3.82 22.61
CA ILE A 45 -3.21 -5.12 23.02
C ILE A 45 -4.10 -6.24 22.48
N ASN A 46 -5.41 -6.18 22.71
CA ASN A 46 -6.35 -7.24 22.28
C ASN A 46 -6.43 -7.40 20.75
N ARG A 47 -6.07 -6.36 19.98
CA ARG A 47 -6.00 -6.43 18.52
C ARG A 47 -4.90 -7.34 18.02
N PHE A 48 -3.73 -7.25 18.65
CA PHE A 48 -2.50 -7.90 18.19
C PHE A 48 -2.12 -9.11 19.06
N TYR A 49 -2.61 -9.16 20.30
CA TYR A 49 -2.37 -10.24 21.24
C TYR A 49 -3.68 -10.88 21.69
N SER A 50 -3.63 -12.17 22.01
CA SER A 50 -4.65 -12.89 22.78
C SER A 50 -4.19 -13.02 24.23
N GLU A 51 -5.14 -13.07 25.17
CA GLU A 51 -4.84 -13.40 26.56
C GLU A 51 -4.45 -14.88 26.66
N SER A 52 -3.42 -15.18 27.45
CA SER A 52 -2.99 -16.56 27.71
C SER A 52 -3.45 -17.02 29.10
N ASP A 53 -3.84 -18.29 29.19
CA ASP A 53 -4.26 -18.95 30.44
C ASP A 53 -3.09 -19.19 31.43
N SER A 54 -1.86 -18.79 31.07
CA SER A 54 -0.68 -18.94 31.90
C SER A 54 -0.72 -18.03 33.13
N SER A 55 -0.21 -18.53 34.27
CA SER A 55 -0.18 -17.80 35.55
C SER A 55 0.34 -16.37 35.40
N PRO A 56 -0.31 -15.37 36.04
CA PRO A 56 -0.01 -13.97 35.80
C PRO A 56 1.45 -13.64 36.12
N GLY A 57 2.22 -13.26 35.11
CA GLY A 57 3.51 -12.61 35.28
C GLY A 57 3.34 -11.16 35.74
N ASN A 58 4.38 -10.57 36.32
CA ASN A 58 4.35 -9.20 36.82
C ASN A 58 4.50 -8.13 35.70
N GLY A 59 4.74 -8.52 34.46
CA GLY A 59 4.85 -7.64 33.29
C GLY A 59 3.55 -7.49 32.49
N LEU A 60 3.33 -6.33 31.87
CA LEU A 60 2.12 -5.98 31.10
C LEU A 60 1.76 -7.01 30.02
N LEU A 61 2.78 -7.54 29.32
CA LEU A 61 2.63 -8.49 28.20
C LEU A 61 2.91 -9.93 28.62
N ASP A 62 3.10 -10.22 29.91
CA ASP A 62 3.49 -11.57 30.35
C ASP A 62 2.34 -12.59 30.23
N ASN A 63 1.10 -12.10 30.15
CA ASN A 63 -0.11 -12.91 30.01
C ASN A 63 -0.71 -12.81 28.60
N TYR A 64 0.10 -12.41 27.63
CA TYR A 64 -0.36 -12.15 26.27
C TYR A 64 0.49 -12.91 25.25
N VAL A 65 -0.19 -13.46 24.25
CA VAL A 65 0.40 -14.20 23.13
C VAL A 65 0.12 -13.47 21.83
N ALA A 66 1.13 -13.27 20.99
CA ALA A 66 0.97 -12.58 19.72
C ALA A 66 0.08 -13.40 18.77
N ARG A 67 -0.88 -12.72 18.11
CA ARG A 67 -1.73 -13.27 17.03
C ARG A 67 -0.92 -13.34 15.72
N ALA A 68 0.14 -14.11 15.77
CA ALA A 68 1.11 -14.27 14.70
C ALA A 68 1.34 -15.74 14.40
N VAL A 69 1.23 -16.11 13.14
CA VAL A 69 1.59 -17.44 12.64
C VAL A 69 2.85 -17.32 11.80
N LEU A 70 3.83 -18.18 12.08
CA LEU A 70 5.07 -18.28 11.34
C LEU A 70 5.07 -19.58 10.54
N VAL A 71 5.32 -19.49 9.24
CA VAL A 71 5.34 -20.67 8.35
C VAL A 71 6.62 -20.65 7.54
N ASP A 72 7.46 -21.66 7.72
CA ASP A 72 8.63 -21.89 6.88
C ASP A 72 8.81 -23.38 6.58
N THR A 73 9.41 -23.68 5.44
CA THR A 73 9.82 -25.05 5.10
C THR A 73 11.21 -25.37 5.65
N GLU A 74 11.91 -24.37 6.18
CA GLU A 74 13.25 -24.48 6.75
C GLU A 74 13.27 -24.04 8.21
N ILE A 75 14.17 -24.64 9.01
CA ILE A 75 14.21 -24.44 10.46
C ILE A 75 15.03 -23.19 10.84
N GLY A 76 15.92 -22.72 9.97
CA GLY A 76 16.92 -21.69 10.28
C GLY A 76 16.32 -20.38 10.80
N ALA A 77 15.48 -19.74 9.99
CA ALA A 77 14.87 -18.45 10.33
C ALA A 77 13.95 -18.56 11.56
N VAL A 78 13.28 -19.70 11.72
CA VAL A 78 12.36 -19.95 12.83
C VAL A 78 13.11 -20.12 14.15
N ASN A 79 14.23 -20.84 14.15
CA ASN A 79 15.05 -20.98 15.36
C ASN A 79 15.54 -19.63 15.88
N ASP A 80 15.89 -18.71 15.00
CA ASP A 80 16.30 -17.36 15.40
C ASP A 80 15.11 -16.56 15.95
N ALA A 81 13.92 -16.69 15.35
CA ALA A 81 12.70 -16.08 15.89
C ALA A 81 12.33 -16.64 17.28
N ILE A 82 12.54 -17.94 17.52
CA ILE A 82 12.29 -18.59 18.82
C ILE A 82 13.29 -18.11 19.88
N LYS A 83 14.56 -17.87 19.52
CA LYS A 83 15.56 -17.31 20.46
C LYS A 83 15.17 -15.91 20.92
N ASP A 84 14.65 -15.09 20.02
CA ASP A 84 14.22 -13.71 20.31
C ASP A 84 12.82 -13.62 20.97
N ASN A 85 12.17 -14.77 21.22
CA ASN A 85 10.77 -14.87 21.64
C ASN A 85 10.44 -14.28 23.02
N GLN A 86 11.45 -13.98 23.84
CA GLN A 86 11.24 -13.33 25.13
C GLN A 86 10.56 -11.96 24.99
N THR A 87 10.73 -11.29 23.84
CA THR A 87 10.14 -9.97 23.58
C THR A 87 8.96 -10.01 22.62
N THR A 88 8.93 -10.94 21.67
CA THR A 88 7.89 -11.00 20.63
C THR A 88 6.64 -11.76 21.07
N ARG A 89 6.75 -12.67 22.06
CA ARG A 89 5.64 -13.44 22.65
C ARG A 89 4.84 -14.26 21.62
N ILE A 90 5.52 -14.79 20.60
CA ILE A 90 4.92 -15.67 19.60
C ILE A 90 4.81 -17.07 20.19
N ASP A 91 3.62 -17.67 20.16
CA ASP A 91 3.44 -19.04 20.67
C ASP A 91 4.22 -20.03 19.79
N SER A 92 4.87 -21.00 20.43
CA SER A 92 5.55 -22.08 19.72
C SER A 92 4.57 -22.99 18.98
N ASN A 93 3.31 -23.07 19.43
CA ASN A 93 2.26 -23.78 18.71
C ASN A 93 1.82 -23.04 17.44
N ASN A 94 2.10 -21.74 17.32
CA ASN A 94 1.78 -20.92 16.15
C ASN A 94 2.87 -20.97 15.06
N ILE A 95 3.70 -22.01 15.06
CA ILE A 95 4.85 -22.14 14.18
C ILE A 95 4.75 -23.45 13.39
N ILE A 96 4.71 -23.35 12.07
CA ILE A 96 4.86 -24.48 11.15
C ILE A 96 6.28 -24.47 10.61
N THR A 97 7.00 -25.57 10.82
CA THR A 97 8.32 -25.79 10.21
C THR A 97 8.36 -27.07 9.41
N GLY A 98 9.04 -27.01 8.26
CA GLY A 98 9.42 -28.18 7.48
C GLY A 98 10.88 -28.60 7.71
N THR A 99 11.21 -29.80 7.26
CA THR A 99 12.59 -30.29 7.18
C THR A 99 13.18 -30.22 5.77
N GLU A 100 12.34 -29.92 4.77
CA GLU A 100 12.69 -30.02 3.36
C GLU A 100 12.66 -28.64 2.69
N ALA A 101 13.75 -28.27 2.01
CA ALA A 101 13.83 -27.01 1.29
C ALA A 101 12.99 -27.03 0.01
N THR A 102 12.39 -25.90 -0.34
CA THR A 102 11.63 -25.72 -1.60
C THR A 102 12.53 -25.52 -2.81
N GLY A 103 13.85 -25.39 -2.61
CA GLY A 103 14.83 -25.14 -3.69
C GLY A 103 14.60 -23.81 -4.40
N ASN A 104 14.00 -22.83 -3.71
CA ASN A 104 13.57 -21.55 -4.28
C ASN A 104 12.61 -21.68 -5.49
N ASN A 105 11.77 -22.72 -5.49
CA ASN A 105 10.78 -22.97 -6.54
C ASN A 105 9.36 -22.73 -6.04
N TRP A 106 8.66 -21.77 -6.65
CA TRP A 106 7.26 -21.46 -6.35
C TRP A 106 6.33 -22.67 -6.56
N ALA A 107 6.54 -23.45 -7.63
CA ALA A 107 5.66 -24.55 -7.99
C ALA A 107 5.71 -25.69 -6.97
N THR A 108 6.91 -26.05 -6.52
CA THR A 108 7.09 -27.06 -5.47
C THR A 108 6.44 -26.61 -4.16
N ALA A 109 6.62 -25.34 -3.79
CA ALA A 109 5.99 -24.78 -2.60
C ALA A 109 4.45 -24.79 -2.69
N TYR A 110 3.88 -24.39 -3.83
CA TYR A 110 2.43 -24.27 -4.01
C TYR A 110 1.73 -25.61 -4.26
N GLU A 111 2.20 -26.43 -5.20
CA GLU A 111 1.53 -27.68 -5.62
C GLU A 111 1.91 -28.89 -4.74
N CYS A 112 3.12 -28.94 -4.19
CA CYS A 112 3.55 -30.10 -3.39
C CYS A 112 3.42 -29.83 -1.88
N TYR A 113 4.05 -28.75 -1.40
CA TYR A 113 4.06 -28.45 0.03
C TYR A 113 2.75 -27.83 0.52
N GLY A 114 2.07 -27.01 -0.31
CA GLY A 114 0.75 -26.45 0.02
C GLY A 114 -0.25 -27.52 0.47
N PRO A 115 -0.55 -28.54 -0.35
CA PRO A 115 -1.43 -29.64 0.04
C PRO A 115 -0.91 -30.46 1.23
N LYS A 116 0.42 -30.65 1.35
CA LYS A 116 1.02 -31.38 2.48
C LYS A 116 0.79 -30.67 3.82
N TYR A 117 0.87 -29.33 3.85
CA TYR A 117 0.66 -28.53 5.05
C TYR A 117 -0.78 -28.04 5.20
N LYS A 118 -1.70 -28.43 4.30
CA LYS A 118 -3.08 -27.94 4.28
C LYS A 118 -3.80 -28.13 5.62
N GLU A 119 -3.80 -29.35 6.15
CA GLU A 119 -4.50 -29.67 7.42
C GLU A 119 -3.92 -28.88 8.59
N SER A 120 -2.59 -28.81 8.70
CA SER A 120 -1.92 -28.01 9.73
C SER A 120 -2.21 -26.50 9.60
N LEU A 121 -2.27 -25.97 8.37
CA LEU A 121 -2.63 -24.58 8.12
C LEU A 121 -4.08 -24.31 8.49
N GLU A 122 -5.01 -25.17 8.10
CA GLU A 122 -6.44 -25.06 8.40
C GLU A 122 -6.71 -25.12 9.91
N ASP A 123 -6.06 -26.03 10.63
CA ASP A 123 -6.22 -26.16 12.08
C ASP A 123 -5.67 -24.92 12.83
N MET A 124 -4.51 -24.41 12.42
CA MET A 124 -3.95 -23.19 13.02
C MET A 124 -4.76 -21.96 12.68
N LEU A 125 -5.23 -21.85 11.43
CA LEU A 125 -6.15 -20.81 11.00
C LEU A 125 -7.40 -20.81 11.86
N ARG A 126 -8.02 -21.99 12.04
CA ARG A 126 -9.22 -22.15 12.86
C ARG A 126 -8.95 -21.74 14.30
N GLY A 127 -7.88 -22.22 14.91
CA GLY A 127 -7.50 -21.85 16.28
C GLY A 127 -7.30 -20.35 16.47
N GLN A 128 -6.63 -19.68 15.53
CA GLN A 128 -6.43 -18.23 15.59
C GLN A 128 -7.73 -17.42 15.38
N VAL A 129 -8.61 -17.89 14.50
CA VAL A 129 -9.91 -17.26 14.24
C VAL A 129 -10.85 -17.44 15.43
N GLU A 130 -10.90 -18.64 16.03
CA GLU A 130 -11.73 -18.93 17.21
C GLU A 130 -11.29 -18.13 18.45
N GLN A 131 -10.02 -17.75 18.53
CA GLN A 131 -9.51 -16.85 19.58
C GLN A 131 -9.86 -15.36 19.35
N CYS A 132 -10.48 -15.00 18.23
CA CYS A 132 -10.85 -13.62 17.92
C CYS A 132 -12.35 -13.40 18.15
N ASP A 133 -12.73 -12.34 18.87
CA ASP A 133 -14.14 -11.98 19.01
C ASP A 133 -14.70 -11.36 17.72
N SER A 134 -13.88 -10.57 17.02
CA SER A 134 -14.26 -9.89 15.78
C SER A 134 -13.06 -9.69 14.86
N LEU A 135 -12.66 -10.76 14.19
CA LEU A 135 -11.59 -10.72 13.18
C LEU A 135 -11.89 -9.69 12.08
N GLN A 136 -10.95 -8.77 11.88
CA GLN A 136 -11.08 -7.71 10.89
C GLN A 136 -10.30 -8.00 9.61
N CYS A 137 -9.06 -8.48 9.73
CA CYS A 137 -8.16 -8.62 8.59
C CYS A 137 -7.16 -9.74 8.82
N PHE A 138 -6.83 -10.44 7.73
CA PHE A 138 -5.62 -11.24 7.64
C PHE A 138 -4.49 -10.38 7.07
N ASN A 139 -3.38 -10.29 7.81
CA ASN A 139 -2.20 -9.56 7.38
C ASN A 139 -1.11 -10.56 6.96
N LEU A 140 -0.82 -10.68 5.67
CA LEU A 140 0.14 -11.64 5.14
C LEU A 140 1.45 -10.94 4.77
N ASN A 141 2.58 -11.46 5.23
CA ASN A 141 3.91 -10.92 4.97
C ASN A 141 4.81 -11.98 4.35
N PHE A 142 5.27 -11.77 3.12
CA PHE A 142 6.21 -12.67 2.44
C PHE A 142 6.96 -11.99 1.29
N SER A 143 8.01 -12.65 0.80
CA SER A 143 8.76 -12.17 -0.37
C SER A 143 8.10 -12.62 -1.69
N LEU A 144 8.10 -11.73 -2.69
CA LEU A 144 7.56 -12.00 -4.02
C LEU A 144 8.39 -13.02 -4.82
N SER A 145 9.71 -13.04 -4.60
CA SER A 145 10.67 -13.84 -5.39
C SER A 145 11.16 -15.12 -4.71
N GLY A 146 10.93 -15.27 -3.40
CA GLY A 146 11.37 -16.45 -2.65
C GLY A 146 10.44 -17.65 -2.84
N GLY A 147 10.96 -18.84 -3.09
CA GLY A 147 10.16 -20.04 -3.39
C GLY A 147 9.12 -20.38 -2.31
N THR A 148 9.55 -20.51 -1.05
CA THR A 148 8.65 -20.83 0.07
C THR A 148 7.63 -19.70 0.33
N GLY A 149 8.11 -18.48 0.52
CA GLY A 149 7.25 -17.34 0.87
C GLY A 149 6.23 -17.04 -0.21
N SER A 150 6.64 -17.02 -1.49
CA SER A 150 5.73 -16.72 -2.60
C SER A 150 4.79 -17.90 -2.92
N GLY A 151 5.28 -19.15 -2.87
CA GLY A 151 4.47 -20.33 -3.16
C GLY A 151 3.47 -20.67 -2.07
N LEU A 152 3.93 -20.88 -0.82
CA LEU A 152 3.04 -21.12 0.31
C LEU A 152 2.17 -19.89 0.61
N GLY A 153 2.69 -18.67 0.42
CA GLY A 153 1.89 -17.45 0.55
C GLY A 153 0.74 -17.39 -0.45
N SER A 154 0.99 -17.78 -1.71
CA SER A 154 -0.05 -17.88 -2.74
C SER A 154 -1.09 -18.96 -2.40
N TYR A 155 -0.67 -20.11 -1.86
CA TYR A 155 -1.55 -21.19 -1.44
C TYR A 155 -2.44 -20.76 -0.27
N LEU A 156 -1.84 -20.17 0.76
CA LEU A 156 -2.55 -19.66 1.93
C LEU A 156 -3.56 -18.56 1.55
N LEU A 157 -3.20 -17.67 0.62
CA LEU A 157 -4.13 -16.65 0.12
C LEU A 157 -5.38 -17.24 -0.52
N GLU A 158 -5.22 -18.30 -1.31
CA GLU A 158 -6.32 -19.01 -1.93
C GLU A 158 -7.19 -19.74 -0.90
N LEU A 159 -6.56 -20.41 0.06
CA LEU A 159 -7.26 -21.03 1.19
C LEU A 159 -8.08 -20.01 1.98
N LEU A 160 -7.48 -18.88 2.36
CA LEU A 160 -8.16 -17.79 3.07
C LEU A 160 -9.32 -17.19 2.26
N ALA A 161 -9.15 -17.04 0.94
CA ALA A 161 -10.21 -16.52 0.08
C ALA A 161 -11.39 -17.48 -0.04
N ASN A 162 -11.14 -18.79 0.01
CA ASN A 162 -12.18 -19.82 -0.06
C ASN A 162 -12.91 -20.00 1.29
N ASP A 163 -12.17 -20.09 2.39
CA ASP A 163 -12.74 -20.38 3.71
C ASP A 163 -13.33 -19.14 4.38
N TYR A 164 -12.69 -17.98 4.18
CA TYR A 164 -13.06 -16.70 4.81
C TYR A 164 -13.24 -15.58 3.78
N PRO A 165 -14.18 -15.70 2.82
CA PRO A 165 -14.32 -14.77 1.71
C PRO A 165 -14.67 -13.34 2.15
N LYS A 166 -15.36 -13.19 3.29
CA LYS A 166 -15.80 -11.89 3.83
C LYS A 166 -14.69 -11.12 4.55
N ILE A 167 -13.63 -11.79 4.97
CA ILE A 167 -12.54 -11.16 5.74
C ILE A 167 -11.53 -10.57 4.76
N THR A 168 -11.12 -9.33 5.01
CA THR A 168 -10.15 -8.63 4.17
C THR A 168 -8.78 -9.26 4.28
N ARG A 169 -8.12 -9.46 3.14
CA ARG A 169 -6.74 -9.95 3.05
C ARG A 169 -5.83 -8.81 2.62
N LEU A 170 -5.04 -8.32 3.56
CA LEU A 170 -3.96 -7.36 3.33
C LEU A 170 -2.67 -8.14 3.11
N THR A 171 -2.02 -7.96 1.96
CA THR A 171 -0.79 -8.67 1.63
C THR A 171 0.36 -7.71 1.43
N ASN A 172 1.40 -7.85 2.25
CA ASN A 172 2.63 -7.08 2.18
C ASN A 172 3.68 -7.94 1.48
N VAL A 173 4.10 -7.49 0.29
CA VAL A 173 5.04 -8.23 -0.56
C VAL A 173 6.36 -7.49 -0.67
N ILE A 174 7.44 -8.18 -0.33
CA ILE A 174 8.80 -7.65 -0.45
C ILE A 174 9.44 -8.16 -1.74
N THR A 175 9.82 -7.22 -2.60
CA THR A 175 10.54 -7.46 -3.84
C THR A 175 12.03 -7.20 -3.64
N GLN A 176 12.85 -8.01 -4.28
CA GLN A 176 14.32 -7.92 -4.22
C GLN A 176 14.88 -8.16 -5.62
N THR A 177 15.95 -7.47 -6.00
CA THR A 177 16.64 -7.66 -7.27
C THR A 177 17.35 -9.01 -7.29
N ASN A 178 16.69 -9.97 -7.94
CA ASN A 178 17.19 -11.19 -8.59
C ASN A 178 18.61 -11.68 -8.25
N ASP A 179 18.85 -12.09 -7.00
CA ASP A 179 20.01 -12.95 -6.70
C ASP A 179 19.80 -14.40 -7.22
N ALA A 180 18.54 -14.81 -7.39
CA ALA A 180 18.20 -16.15 -7.87
C ALA A 180 17.74 -16.17 -9.34
N THR A 181 18.26 -17.14 -10.09
CA THR A 181 17.98 -17.32 -11.53
C THR A 181 16.51 -17.60 -11.85
N VAL A 182 15.76 -18.18 -10.90
CA VAL A 182 14.33 -18.53 -11.03
C VAL A 182 13.38 -17.46 -10.47
N ALA A 183 13.89 -16.38 -9.87
CA ALA A 183 13.11 -15.37 -9.17
C ALA A 183 12.01 -14.73 -10.04
N THR A 184 12.26 -14.57 -11.34
CA THR A 184 11.28 -14.00 -12.29
C THR A 184 10.07 -14.92 -12.51
N TYR A 185 10.28 -16.24 -12.55
CA TYR A 185 9.18 -17.21 -12.65
C TYR A 185 8.34 -17.22 -11.37
N ASN A 186 8.99 -17.23 -10.19
CA ASN A 186 8.29 -17.15 -8.91
C ASN A 186 7.45 -15.87 -8.81
N THR A 187 8.04 -14.75 -9.22
CA THR A 187 7.40 -13.44 -9.19
C THR A 187 6.12 -13.38 -10.03
N ILE A 188 6.16 -13.83 -11.30
CA ILE A 188 4.99 -13.74 -12.18
C ILE A 188 3.84 -14.66 -11.73
N LEU A 189 4.17 -15.86 -11.24
CA LEU A 189 3.20 -16.82 -10.70
C LEU A 189 2.53 -16.27 -9.44
N CYS A 190 3.34 -15.70 -8.53
CA CYS A 190 2.87 -15.06 -7.30
C CYS A 190 1.98 -13.86 -7.59
N LEU A 191 2.39 -12.94 -8.49
CA LEU A 191 1.58 -11.78 -8.88
C LEU A 191 0.20 -12.19 -9.42
N ASN A 192 0.12 -13.25 -10.22
CA ASN A 192 -1.17 -13.72 -10.74
C ASN A 192 -2.11 -14.23 -9.64
N LYS A 193 -1.60 -14.87 -8.59
CA LYS A 193 -2.41 -15.29 -7.43
C LYS A 193 -2.78 -14.11 -6.54
N LEU A 194 -1.85 -13.18 -6.30
CA LEU A 194 -2.07 -11.95 -5.54
C LEU A 194 -3.18 -11.09 -6.14
N GLN A 195 -3.16 -10.89 -7.46
CA GLN A 195 -4.16 -10.11 -8.18
C GLN A 195 -5.58 -10.69 -8.02
N LYS A 196 -5.71 -12.03 -7.95
CA LYS A 196 -7.01 -12.72 -7.89
C LYS A 196 -7.56 -12.83 -6.47
N PHE A 197 -6.71 -13.16 -5.50
CA PHE A 197 -7.17 -13.53 -4.16
C PHE A 197 -6.96 -12.45 -3.11
N SER A 198 -5.99 -11.54 -3.27
CA SER A 198 -5.75 -10.48 -2.29
C SER A 198 -6.72 -9.31 -2.48
N ASN A 199 -7.17 -8.69 -1.39
CA ASN A 199 -7.99 -7.48 -1.47
C ASN A 199 -7.12 -6.24 -1.70
N MET A 200 -5.93 -6.19 -1.07
CA MET A 200 -4.97 -5.11 -1.24
C MET A 200 -3.56 -5.64 -1.08
N VAL A 201 -2.70 -5.32 -2.05
CA VAL A 201 -1.30 -5.71 -2.09
C VAL A 201 -0.45 -4.47 -1.90
N VAL A 202 0.33 -4.42 -0.83
CA VAL A 202 1.29 -3.35 -0.59
C VAL A 202 2.68 -3.85 -1.00
N CYS A 203 3.26 -3.18 -2.00
CA CYS A 203 4.55 -3.55 -2.56
C CYS A 203 5.69 -2.79 -1.86
N TYR A 204 6.75 -3.51 -1.49
CA TYR A 204 7.99 -2.97 -0.96
C TYR A 204 9.16 -3.42 -1.84
N SER A 205 10.16 -2.58 -2.07
CA SER A 205 11.40 -2.94 -2.78
C SER A 205 12.59 -2.70 -1.87
N ASN A 206 13.42 -3.72 -1.69
CA ASN A 206 14.65 -3.59 -0.92
C ASN A 206 15.56 -2.49 -1.49
N GLU A 207 15.62 -2.38 -2.82
CA GLU A 207 16.44 -1.41 -3.54
C GLU A 207 15.92 0.00 -3.28
N SER A 208 14.62 0.24 -3.45
CA SER A 208 14.01 1.54 -3.19
C SER A 208 14.20 1.95 -1.73
N ILE A 209 14.08 1.02 -0.79
CA ILE A 209 14.28 1.30 0.65
C ILE A 209 15.74 1.70 0.92
N LEU A 210 16.70 1.04 0.29
CA LEU A 210 18.12 1.36 0.45
C LEU A 210 18.48 2.69 -0.20
N ASP A 211 17.96 2.97 -1.39
CA ASP A 211 18.16 4.24 -2.10
C ASP A 211 17.63 5.41 -1.25
N VAL A 212 16.46 5.23 -0.62
CA VAL A 212 15.88 6.22 0.28
C VAL A 212 16.73 6.40 1.55
N ARG A 213 17.19 5.30 2.16
CA ARG A 213 17.92 5.36 3.44
C ARG A 213 19.38 5.80 3.29
N TYR A 214 19.98 5.52 2.14
CA TYR A 214 21.39 5.79 1.84
C TYR A 214 21.56 6.43 0.45
N PRO A 215 21.02 7.64 0.21
CA PRO A 215 21.00 8.26 -1.12
C PRO A 215 22.39 8.59 -1.69
N ASN A 216 23.43 8.57 -0.84
CA ASN A 216 24.82 8.85 -1.23
C ASN A 216 25.72 7.60 -1.25
N SER A 217 25.21 6.41 -0.91
CA SER A 217 26.01 5.18 -0.97
C SER A 217 25.83 4.51 -2.33
N ASN A 218 26.69 4.83 -3.28
CA ASN A 218 26.51 4.46 -4.68
C ASN A 218 26.68 2.97 -5.01
N ASN A 219 26.90 2.07 -4.06
CA ASN A 219 27.00 0.62 -4.32
C ASN A 219 26.84 -0.16 -3.01
N PHE A 220 25.64 -0.67 -2.71
CA PHE A 220 25.52 -1.85 -1.86
C PHE A 220 25.68 -3.08 -2.76
N SER A 221 26.88 -3.66 -2.80
CA SER A 221 27.05 -5.04 -3.28
C SER A 221 26.27 -6.00 -2.38
N SER A 222 25.75 -7.09 -2.94
CA SER A 222 25.07 -8.17 -2.20
C SER A 222 25.85 -8.50 -0.92
N PRO A 223 25.22 -8.43 0.27
CA PRO A 223 25.93 -8.57 1.54
C PRO A 223 26.55 -9.96 1.67
N THR A 224 27.72 -10.04 2.32
CA THR A 224 28.24 -11.33 2.76
C THR A 224 27.38 -11.91 3.89
N PRO A 225 27.34 -13.23 4.13
CA PRO A 225 26.46 -13.84 5.15
C PRO A 225 26.57 -13.24 6.56
N ALA A 226 27.74 -12.71 6.93
CA ALA A 226 27.96 -12.03 8.21
C ALA A 226 27.37 -10.59 8.26
N GLU A 227 27.19 -9.95 7.11
CA GLU A 227 26.65 -8.59 6.96
C GLU A 227 25.16 -8.58 6.64
N CYS A 228 24.56 -9.73 6.32
CA CYS A 228 23.12 -9.86 6.03
C CYS A 228 22.24 -9.25 7.12
N ASN A 229 22.55 -9.47 8.41
CA ASN A 229 21.78 -8.88 9.50
C ASN A 229 21.89 -7.34 9.56
N LYS A 230 23.03 -6.78 9.12
CA LYS A 230 23.25 -5.34 9.03
C LYS A 230 22.57 -4.72 7.80
N TYR A 231 22.36 -5.50 6.75
CA TYR A 231 21.69 -5.08 5.52
C TYR A 231 20.16 -5.16 5.61
N PHE A 232 19.63 -6.30 6.05
CA PHE A 232 18.18 -6.53 6.14
C PHE A 232 17.53 -5.86 7.35
N GLY A 233 18.28 -5.65 8.45
CA GLY A 233 17.76 -4.94 9.63
C GLY A 233 17.17 -3.56 9.27
N PRO A 234 17.95 -2.61 8.74
CA PRO A 234 17.47 -1.28 8.34
C PRO A 234 16.30 -1.29 7.35
N ILE A 235 16.23 -2.30 6.47
CA ILE A 235 15.13 -2.47 5.51
C ILE A 235 13.85 -2.83 6.27
N ASN A 236 13.90 -3.88 7.09
CA ASN A 236 12.77 -4.34 7.91
C ASN A 236 12.29 -3.24 8.88
N GLU A 237 13.21 -2.43 9.42
CA GLU A 237 12.85 -1.26 10.22
C GLU A 237 12.02 -0.24 9.45
N SER A 238 12.36 0.01 8.18
CA SER A 238 11.67 1.00 7.34
C SER A 238 10.28 0.51 6.93
N ILE A 239 10.15 -0.79 6.65
CA ILE A 239 8.84 -1.44 6.40
C ILE A 239 7.98 -1.39 7.66
N HIS A 240 8.56 -1.65 8.84
CA HIS A 240 7.85 -1.50 10.10
C HIS A 240 7.38 -0.07 10.35
N ASP A 241 8.24 0.93 10.12
CA ASP A 241 7.89 2.34 10.32
C ASP A 241 6.67 2.76 9.48
N PHE A 242 6.43 2.07 8.37
CA PHE A 242 5.20 2.17 7.59
C PHE A 242 4.04 1.34 8.16
N LEU A 243 4.25 0.02 8.37
CA LEU A 243 3.18 -0.92 8.73
C LEU A 243 2.56 -0.62 10.08
N MET A 244 3.37 -0.19 11.05
CA MET A 244 2.93 0.02 12.42
C MET A 244 1.85 1.12 12.50
N PRO A 245 2.06 2.37 12.04
CA PRO A 245 1.00 3.39 12.02
C PRO A 245 -0.26 2.94 11.26
N VAL A 246 -0.08 2.27 10.13
CA VAL A 246 -1.19 1.80 9.27
C VAL A 246 -2.08 0.82 10.04
N LEU A 247 -1.52 -0.27 10.59
CA LEU A 247 -2.28 -1.29 11.33
C LEU A 247 -2.83 -0.76 12.66
N MET A 248 -2.11 0.15 13.31
CA MET A 248 -2.53 0.82 14.54
C MET A 248 -3.78 1.67 14.33
N ILE A 249 -3.87 2.39 13.22
CA ILE A 249 -5.03 3.22 12.90
C ILE A 249 -6.18 2.36 12.38
N LEU A 250 -5.91 1.38 11.53
CA LEU A 250 -6.95 0.61 10.82
C LEU A 250 -7.81 -0.30 11.72
N GLY A 251 -7.37 -0.60 12.93
CA GLY A 251 -8.21 -1.33 13.88
C GLY A 251 -8.91 -0.45 14.91
N ASN A 252 -8.74 0.88 14.87
CA ASN A 252 -9.33 1.77 15.87
C ASN A 252 -10.87 1.71 15.81
N SER A 253 -11.50 1.37 16.93
CA SER A 253 -12.94 1.21 17.08
C SER A 253 -13.70 2.54 17.01
N LYS A 254 -13.02 3.66 17.30
CA LYS A 254 -13.63 4.98 17.45
C LYS A 254 -14.07 5.61 16.12
N TYR A 255 -13.43 5.24 15.01
CA TYR A 255 -13.75 5.82 13.70
C TYR A 255 -14.20 4.71 12.74
N ILE A 256 -15.29 4.98 12.01
CA ILE A 256 -15.76 4.06 10.96
C ILE A 256 -14.91 4.21 9.68
N SER A 257 -14.30 5.38 9.48
CA SER A 257 -13.35 5.57 8.40
C SER A 257 -12.14 4.66 8.57
N SER A 258 -11.70 4.38 9.80
CA SER A 258 -10.54 3.52 10.02
C SER A 258 -10.76 2.04 9.72
N HIS A 259 -11.92 1.57 9.27
CA HIS A 259 -12.04 0.17 8.87
C HIS A 259 -11.17 -0.15 7.65
N ILE A 260 -10.48 -1.31 7.70
CA ILE A 260 -9.75 -1.86 6.56
C ILE A 260 -10.62 -1.98 5.30
N ASP A 261 -11.90 -2.37 5.41
CA ASP A 261 -12.80 -2.47 4.26
C ASP A 261 -13.05 -1.10 3.61
N THR A 262 -13.22 -0.06 4.43
CA THR A 262 -13.33 1.32 3.96
C THR A 262 -12.04 1.76 3.27
N LEU A 263 -10.87 1.38 3.80
CA LEU A 263 -9.59 1.65 3.15
C LEU A 263 -9.49 0.98 1.77
N VAL A 264 -9.76 -0.33 1.70
CA VAL A 264 -9.71 -1.10 0.46
C VAL A 264 -10.68 -0.52 -0.55
N SER A 265 -11.92 -0.22 -0.15
CA SER A 265 -12.91 0.40 -1.04
C SER A 265 -12.49 1.78 -1.55
N ASN A 266 -11.72 2.55 -0.77
CA ASN A 266 -11.25 3.87 -1.18
C ASN A 266 -10.05 3.80 -2.13
N LEU A 267 -9.17 2.81 -1.97
CA LEU A 267 -7.93 2.69 -2.74
C LEU A 267 -8.05 1.78 -3.96
N THR A 268 -8.92 0.78 -3.91
CA THR A 268 -9.09 -0.23 -4.96
C THR A 268 -10.50 -0.14 -5.54
N PRO A 269 -10.78 0.85 -6.41
CA PRO A 269 -12.13 1.08 -6.94
C PRO A 269 -12.56 -0.02 -7.94
N PHE A 270 -11.58 -0.73 -8.53
CA PHE A 270 -11.83 -1.79 -9.49
C PHE A 270 -11.22 -3.11 -9.00
N PRO A 271 -11.94 -4.24 -9.13
CA PRO A 271 -11.40 -5.54 -8.77
C PRO A 271 -10.20 -5.88 -9.66
N GLY A 272 -9.15 -6.47 -9.06
CA GLY A 272 -7.92 -6.83 -9.76
C GLY A 272 -6.89 -5.70 -9.92
N LEU A 273 -7.24 -4.45 -9.60
CA LEU A 273 -6.31 -3.31 -9.54
C LEU A 273 -5.94 -2.99 -8.09
N ASN A 274 -5.37 -3.98 -7.40
CA ASN A 274 -5.16 -3.98 -5.95
C ASN A 274 -3.71 -3.70 -5.52
N TYR A 275 -2.82 -3.32 -6.45
CA TYR A 275 -1.42 -3.02 -6.16
C TYR A 275 -1.24 -1.59 -5.68
N CYS A 276 -0.62 -1.42 -4.51
CA CYS A 276 -0.40 -0.13 -3.89
C CYS A 276 1.08 0.11 -3.60
N SER A 277 1.47 1.38 -3.74
CA SER A 277 2.77 1.92 -3.37
C SER A 277 2.75 2.37 -1.92
N ALA A 278 3.78 2.01 -1.16
CA ALA A 278 4.02 2.51 0.19
C ALA A 278 5.09 3.61 0.17
N GLY A 279 4.89 4.65 0.99
CA GLY A 279 5.88 5.69 1.27
C GLY A 279 5.79 6.19 2.71
N VAL A 280 6.90 6.72 3.25
CA VAL A 280 6.95 7.29 4.61
C VAL A 280 7.74 8.58 4.61
N SER A 281 7.16 9.67 5.11
CA SER A 281 7.89 10.92 5.30
C SER A 281 8.98 10.74 6.37
N SER A 282 10.16 11.31 6.14
CA SER A 282 11.31 11.24 7.05
C SER A 282 11.89 9.82 7.25
N LEU A 283 12.11 9.10 6.14
CA LEU A 283 12.95 7.90 6.12
C LEU A 283 14.41 8.32 6.03
N GLY A 284 15.10 8.23 7.16
CA GLY A 284 16.48 8.69 7.27
C GLY A 284 16.50 10.08 7.86
N PHE A 285 16.84 10.15 9.14
CA PHE A 285 18.05 10.77 9.66
C PHE A 285 18.05 10.49 11.16
N LYS A 286 19.22 10.15 11.70
CA LYS A 286 19.47 10.29 13.14
C LYS A 286 18.93 11.65 13.56
N GLU A 287 18.02 11.68 14.54
CA GLU A 287 17.67 12.87 15.30
C GLU A 287 17.54 14.16 14.47
N VAL A 288 16.61 14.24 13.52
CA VAL A 288 16.20 15.57 13.03
C VAL A 288 15.28 16.18 14.07
N LYS A 289 15.90 16.79 15.09
CA LYS A 289 15.29 17.62 16.15
C LYS A 289 14.78 18.97 15.62
N SER A 290 14.29 19.04 14.38
CA SER A 290 13.67 20.27 13.87
C SER A 290 12.18 20.03 13.72
N ASP A 291 11.37 20.88 14.36
CA ASP A 291 9.93 20.97 14.13
C ASP A 291 9.67 21.19 12.63
N LEU A 292 9.42 20.12 11.90
CA LEU A 292 9.04 20.20 10.49
C LEU A 292 7.64 20.82 10.42
N THR A 293 7.46 21.74 9.48
CA THR A 293 6.12 22.30 9.25
C THR A 293 5.22 21.26 8.60
N ILE A 294 3.90 21.38 8.80
CA ILE A 294 2.94 20.46 8.19
C ILE A 294 3.10 20.38 6.67
N ASP A 295 3.38 21.53 6.02
CA ASP A 295 3.61 21.63 4.58
C ASP A 295 4.85 20.81 4.17
N GLN A 296 5.93 20.83 4.96
CA GLN A 296 7.14 20.05 4.69
C GLN A 296 6.90 18.55 4.83
N ILE A 297 6.19 18.12 5.88
CA ILE A 297 5.86 16.70 6.11
C ILE A 297 5.04 16.15 4.94
N PHE A 298 3.95 16.85 4.58
CA PHE A 298 3.06 16.46 3.48
C PHE A 298 3.77 16.49 2.13
N TRP A 299 4.66 17.46 1.92
CA TRP A 299 5.43 17.55 0.68
C TRP A 299 6.46 16.41 0.57
N GLN A 300 7.20 16.12 1.64
CA GLN A 300 8.16 15.00 1.71
C GLN A 300 7.47 13.66 1.46
N ALA A 301 6.28 13.45 2.02
CA ALA A 301 5.51 12.22 1.87
C ALA A 301 5.19 11.86 0.41
N MET A 302 5.15 12.86 -0.49
CA MET A 302 4.84 12.69 -1.92
C MET A 302 6.07 12.75 -2.83
N GLN A 303 7.27 12.84 -2.26
CA GLN A 303 8.49 12.83 -3.05
C GLN A 303 8.93 11.41 -3.39
N ASN A 304 9.64 11.24 -4.51
CA ASN A 304 10.17 9.93 -4.89
C ASN A 304 11.23 9.40 -3.92
N ASN A 305 11.90 10.28 -3.17
CA ASN A 305 12.92 9.90 -2.17
C ASN A 305 12.30 9.40 -0.85
N THR A 306 10.99 9.22 -0.77
CA THR A 306 10.31 8.65 0.41
C THR A 306 9.48 7.41 0.07
N ILE A 307 9.52 6.96 -1.19
CA ILE A 307 8.79 5.78 -1.67
C ILE A 307 9.60 4.52 -1.32
N LEU A 308 8.94 3.57 -0.64
CA LEU A 308 9.49 2.28 -0.25
C LEU A 308 9.20 1.18 -1.29
N SER A 309 8.39 1.48 -2.30
CA SER A 309 7.91 0.53 -3.30
C SER A 309 8.68 0.65 -4.62
N PRO A 310 8.65 -0.38 -5.49
CA PRO A 310 9.21 -0.29 -6.84
C PRO A 310 8.39 0.63 -7.78
N ILE A 311 7.27 1.20 -7.31
CA ILE A 311 6.34 2.00 -8.11
C ILE A 311 6.73 3.47 -8.00
N SER A 312 7.17 4.08 -9.10
CA SER A 312 7.51 5.51 -9.11
C SER A 312 6.26 6.40 -9.20
N ASN A 313 6.15 7.44 -8.37
CA ASN A 313 5.02 8.36 -8.39
C ASN A 313 5.24 9.59 -9.30
N ALA A 314 6.35 9.66 -10.04
CA ALA A 314 6.86 10.92 -10.59
C ALA A 314 5.99 11.58 -11.69
N LYS A 315 5.12 10.84 -12.39
CA LYS A 315 4.50 11.30 -13.67
C LYS A 315 3.12 10.71 -14.00
N SER A 316 2.47 10.04 -13.07
CA SER A 316 1.32 9.17 -13.31
C SER A 316 0.13 9.57 -12.44
N HIS A 317 -1.06 9.16 -12.86
CA HIS A 317 -2.30 9.45 -12.12
C HIS A 317 -2.53 8.41 -11.01
N SER A 318 -2.94 8.89 -9.83
CA SER A 318 -3.35 8.03 -8.73
C SER A 318 -4.84 7.69 -8.79
N LEU A 319 -5.19 6.43 -8.53
CA LEU A 319 -6.55 5.94 -8.37
C LEU A 319 -7.14 6.38 -7.02
N GLY A 320 -6.31 6.38 -5.98
CA GLY A 320 -6.66 6.77 -4.62
C GLY A 320 -5.42 6.87 -3.75
N ILE A 321 -5.44 7.77 -2.77
CA ILE A 321 -4.33 8.01 -1.84
C ILE A 321 -4.88 7.98 -0.42
N ALA A 322 -4.22 7.24 0.47
CA ALA A 322 -4.51 7.19 1.88
C ALA A 322 -3.28 7.69 2.67
N LEU A 323 -3.49 8.65 3.56
CA LEU A 323 -2.45 9.21 4.41
C LEU A 323 -2.70 8.79 5.85
N PHE A 324 -1.70 8.17 6.47
CA PHE A 324 -1.73 7.68 7.83
C PHE A 324 -0.69 8.40 8.68
N GLY A 325 -1.04 8.75 9.92
CA GLY A 325 -0.07 9.36 10.81
C GLY A 325 -0.67 9.82 12.12
N ALA A 326 0.21 10.25 13.02
CA ALA A 326 -0.16 11.01 14.20
C ALA A 326 0.29 12.45 13.98
N THR A 327 -0.62 13.41 14.14
CA THR A 327 -0.30 14.82 13.94
C THR A 327 -0.71 15.63 15.16
N LYS A 328 0.18 16.51 15.60
CA LYS A 328 -0.13 17.60 16.55
C LYS A 328 -0.97 18.73 15.93
N PHE A 329 -1.09 18.72 14.60
CA PHE A 329 -1.74 19.77 13.82
C PHE A 329 -3.27 19.71 13.86
N SER A 330 -3.91 20.86 13.63
CA SER A 330 -5.37 20.96 13.59
C SER A 330 -5.93 20.23 12.37
N ASN A 331 -7.07 19.54 12.54
CA ASN A 331 -7.79 18.87 11.44
C ASN A 331 -8.03 19.78 10.23
N ARG A 332 -8.19 21.09 10.44
CA ARG A 332 -8.38 22.07 9.37
C ARG A 332 -7.13 22.22 8.51
N GLU A 333 -5.96 22.32 9.13
CA GLU A 333 -4.68 22.49 8.44
C GLU A 333 -4.34 21.25 7.63
N VAL A 334 -4.52 20.08 8.24
CA VAL A 334 -4.33 18.79 7.57
C VAL A 334 -5.27 18.64 6.36
N SER A 335 -6.56 18.95 6.52
CA SER A 335 -7.54 18.84 5.42
C SER A 335 -7.20 19.78 4.25
N MET A 336 -6.67 20.97 4.55
CA MET A 336 -6.18 21.89 3.54
C MET A 336 -4.97 21.30 2.78
N GLN A 337 -4.01 20.68 3.50
CA GLN A 337 -2.87 20.01 2.85
C GLN A 337 -3.29 18.82 1.99
N ALA A 338 -4.24 18.00 2.45
CA ALA A 338 -4.76 16.89 1.67
C ALA A 338 -5.38 17.36 0.36
N THR A 339 -6.11 18.48 0.38
CA THR A 339 -6.68 19.09 -0.83
C THR A 339 -5.57 19.59 -1.78
N ARG A 340 -4.48 20.14 -1.25
CA ARG A 340 -3.31 20.54 -2.04
C ARG A 340 -2.60 19.36 -2.68
N ILE A 341 -2.44 18.25 -1.96
CA ILE A 341 -1.89 17.00 -2.50
C ILE A 341 -2.78 16.47 -3.62
N ALA A 342 -4.10 16.41 -3.40
CA ALA A 342 -5.05 15.97 -4.42
C ALA A 342 -4.95 16.79 -5.72
N PHE A 343 -4.74 18.10 -5.58
CA PHE A 343 -4.55 19.00 -6.72
C PHE A 343 -3.21 18.79 -7.43
N LYS A 344 -2.14 18.52 -6.68
CA LYS A 344 -0.77 18.36 -7.21
C LYS A 344 -0.53 17.00 -7.89
N ASN A 345 -1.11 15.92 -7.37
CA ASN A 345 -0.89 14.55 -7.85
C ASN A 345 -1.74 14.15 -9.05
N ASP A 346 -2.42 15.10 -9.70
CA ASP A 346 -3.26 14.89 -10.89
C ASP A 346 -4.12 13.61 -10.79
N MET A 347 -5.03 13.60 -9.81
CA MET A 347 -5.91 12.45 -9.57
C MET A 347 -6.76 12.13 -10.81
N LEU A 348 -7.13 10.86 -10.99
CA LEU A 348 -8.03 10.47 -12.07
C LEU A 348 -9.35 11.25 -12.01
N SER A 349 -9.89 11.60 -13.18
CA SER A 349 -11.01 12.54 -13.32
C SER A 349 -12.27 12.15 -12.56
N TYR A 350 -12.52 10.85 -12.37
CA TYR A 350 -13.68 10.35 -11.63
C TYR A 350 -13.49 10.40 -10.11
N ASN A 351 -12.24 10.46 -9.61
CA ASN A 351 -11.90 10.45 -8.19
C ASN A 351 -11.02 11.64 -7.78
N ARG A 352 -11.50 12.87 -8.06
CA ARG A 352 -10.76 14.11 -7.73
C ARG A 352 -10.58 14.34 -6.22
N ASN A 353 -11.45 13.78 -5.39
CA ASN A 353 -11.36 13.81 -3.92
C ASN A 353 -10.83 12.48 -3.36
N GLY A 354 -9.97 11.79 -4.11
CA GLY A 354 -9.47 10.46 -3.77
C GLY A 354 -8.40 10.41 -2.68
N VAL A 355 -8.05 11.56 -2.08
CA VAL A 355 -7.13 11.61 -0.92
C VAL A 355 -7.94 11.46 0.36
N LYS A 356 -7.66 10.41 1.13
CA LYS A 356 -8.25 10.13 2.43
C LYS A 356 -7.24 10.28 3.55
N LEU A 357 -7.69 10.86 4.66
CA LEU A 357 -6.88 11.11 5.84
C LEU A 357 -7.29 10.15 6.97
N TYR A 358 -6.32 9.43 7.50
CA TYR A 358 -6.45 8.54 8.65
C TYR A 358 -5.46 9.01 9.71
N LEU A 359 -5.90 9.93 10.57
CA LEU A 359 -5.02 10.56 11.54
C LEU A 359 -5.48 10.30 12.96
N LYS A 360 -4.51 10.03 13.82
CA LYS A 360 -4.71 10.03 15.27
C LYS A 360 -4.30 11.39 15.83
N SER A 361 -5.24 12.08 16.46
CA SER A 361 -4.90 13.23 17.31
C SER A 361 -4.23 12.69 18.57
N SER A 362 -2.99 13.09 18.81
CA SER A 362 -2.24 12.71 20.00
C SER A 362 -1.90 13.96 20.81
N THR A 363 -2.06 13.86 22.12
CA THR A 363 -1.81 14.90 23.11
C THR A 363 -0.46 14.77 23.80
N ASN A 364 0.28 13.68 23.56
CA ASN A 364 1.53 13.39 24.25
C ASN A 364 2.74 13.92 23.44
N GLU A 365 3.94 13.87 24.00
CA GLU A 365 5.18 14.39 23.38
C GLU A 365 6.15 13.28 22.92
N THR A 366 5.79 11.99 23.12
CA THR A 366 6.65 10.83 22.74
C THR A 366 6.17 9.88 21.61
N ASP A 367 4.97 10.02 21.02
CA ASP A 367 4.61 9.32 19.78
C ASP A 367 5.50 9.76 18.58
N MET A 368 5.49 8.99 17.50
CA MET A 368 6.18 9.30 16.24
C MET A 368 5.57 10.54 15.53
N TYR A 369 5.72 11.76 16.06
CA TYR A 369 4.98 12.96 15.63
C TYR A 369 5.31 13.55 14.25
N ASP A 370 6.35 13.05 13.58
CA ASP A 370 6.87 13.70 12.37
C ASP A 370 6.84 12.79 11.14
N LYS A 371 6.13 11.65 11.22
CA LYS A 371 6.02 10.68 10.11
C LYS A 371 4.60 10.54 9.60
N LEU A 372 4.43 10.80 8.31
CA LEU A 372 3.24 10.57 7.52
C LEU A 372 3.51 9.38 6.59
N CYS A 373 2.73 8.33 6.73
CA CYS A 373 2.76 7.17 5.85
C CYS A 373 1.74 7.36 4.73
N VAL A 374 2.13 7.01 3.51
CA VAL A 374 1.36 7.20 2.29
C VAL A 374 1.13 5.85 1.63
N LEU A 375 -0.13 5.54 1.38
CA LEU A 375 -0.55 4.38 0.62
C LEU A 375 -1.23 4.90 -0.66
N ASP A 376 -0.58 4.74 -1.79
CA ASP A 376 -1.00 5.29 -3.08
C ASP A 376 -1.23 4.15 -4.09
N ASN A 377 -2.46 4.03 -4.60
CA ASN A 377 -2.73 3.14 -5.72
C ASN A 377 -2.48 3.91 -7.02
N ASN A 378 -1.28 3.75 -7.57
CA ASN A 378 -0.80 4.56 -8.67
C ASN A 378 -0.72 3.77 -9.98
N CYS A 379 -1.20 4.33 -11.09
CA CYS A 379 -1.12 3.70 -12.41
C CYS A 379 0.31 3.41 -12.89
N SER A 380 1.34 4.03 -12.30
CA SER A 380 2.75 3.73 -12.60
C SER A 380 3.18 2.28 -12.39
N ILE A 381 2.40 1.50 -11.63
CA ILE A 381 2.65 0.06 -11.43
C ILE A 381 2.77 -0.69 -12.77
N HIS A 382 2.12 -0.22 -13.84
CA HIS A 382 2.22 -0.84 -15.16
C HIS A 382 3.68 -0.98 -15.62
N SER A 383 4.55 0.00 -15.32
CA SER A 383 5.96 -0.03 -15.71
C SER A 383 6.73 -1.17 -15.02
N TYR A 384 6.43 -1.43 -13.74
CA TYR A 384 7.00 -2.55 -13.00
C TYR A 384 6.51 -3.89 -13.55
N LEU A 385 5.20 -4.02 -13.78
CA LEU A 385 4.62 -5.24 -14.33
C LEU A 385 5.19 -5.57 -15.72
N GLU A 386 5.38 -4.56 -16.58
CA GLU A 386 5.99 -4.75 -17.89
C GLU A 386 7.46 -5.17 -17.83
N ASN A 387 8.22 -4.65 -16.87
CA ASN A 387 9.59 -5.08 -16.65
C ASN A 387 9.66 -6.55 -16.23
N VAL A 388 8.74 -6.98 -15.36
CA VAL A 388 8.58 -8.39 -14.98
C VAL A 388 8.19 -9.25 -16.18
N ILE A 389 7.19 -8.84 -16.95
CA ILE A 389 6.73 -9.54 -18.16
C ILE A 389 7.88 -9.66 -19.17
N SER A 390 8.59 -8.57 -19.46
CA SER A 390 9.72 -8.58 -20.40
C SER A 390 10.83 -9.53 -19.95
N SER A 391 11.15 -9.53 -18.65
CA SER A 391 12.15 -10.42 -18.07
C SER A 391 11.71 -11.89 -18.17
N PHE A 392 10.43 -12.17 -17.88
CA PHE A 392 9.84 -13.50 -18.03
C PHE A 392 9.91 -13.97 -19.49
N GLN A 393 9.47 -13.15 -20.46
CA GLN A 393 9.48 -13.49 -21.88
C GLN A 393 10.90 -13.75 -22.41
N LYS A 394 11.90 -12.99 -21.95
CA LYS A 394 13.31 -13.22 -22.30
C LYS A 394 13.83 -14.57 -21.82
N LEU A 395 13.44 -15.00 -20.62
CA LEU A 395 13.83 -16.31 -20.07
C LEU A 395 13.03 -17.45 -20.73
N TYR A 396 11.72 -17.25 -20.90
CA TYR A 396 10.80 -18.25 -21.44
C TYR A 396 11.09 -18.56 -22.91
N SER A 397 11.37 -17.54 -23.73
CA SER A 397 11.75 -17.71 -25.15
C SER A 397 13.02 -18.55 -25.34
N LYS A 398 13.95 -18.48 -24.38
CA LYS A 398 15.17 -19.30 -24.35
C LYS A 398 14.99 -20.66 -23.68
N LYS A 399 13.79 -20.94 -23.16
CA LYS A 399 13.47 -22.11 -22.33
C LYS A 399 14.43 -22.29 -21.13
N ALA A 400 14.96 -21.18 -20.61
CA ALA A 400 15.92 -21.20 -19.51
C ALA A 400 15.21 -21.52 -18.19
N PHE A 401 15.77 -22.45 -17.40
CA PHE A 401 15.29 -22.88 -16.07
C PHE A 401 13.86 -23.44 -15.99
N ILE A 402 13.14 -23.56 -17.12
CA ILE A 402 11.76 -24.09 -17.15
C ILE A 402 11.72 -25.55 -16.67
N HIS A 403 12.78 -26.34 -16.90
CA HIS A 403 12.82 -27.75 -16.50
C HIS A 403 12.59 -27.98 -14.99
N HIS A 404 12.90 -27.01 -14.12
CA HIS A 404 12.58 -27.08 -12.69
C HIS A 404 11.07 -26.99 -12.40
N PHE A 405 10.29 -26.44 -13.33
CA PHE A 405 8.86 -26.24 -13.21
C PHE A 405 8.05 -27.25 -14.03
N LYS A 406 8.63 -27.84 -15.10
CA LYS A 406 7.91 -28.71 -16.05
C LYS A 406 7.25 -29.94 -15.43
N ASP A 407 7.84 -30.48 -14.37
CA ASP A 407 7.31 -31.67 -13.71
C ASP A 407 6.03 -31.36 -12.91
N ILE A 408 5.72 -30.07 -12.72
CA ILE A 408 4.66 -29.59 -11.83
C ILE A 408 3.66 -28.69 -12.58
N ILE A 409 4.16 -27.79 -13.45
CA ILE A 409 3.38 -26.77 -14.15
C ILE A 409 3.49 -26.97 -15.66
N ASP A 410 2.33 -27.01 -16.31
CA ASP A 410 2.21 -27.09 -17.76
C ASP A 410 2.54 -25.76 -18.46
N ASP A 411 3.05 -25.84 -19.70
CA ASP A 411 3.34 -24.68 -20.53
C ASP A 411 2.10 -23.79 -20.77
N ALA A 412 0.91 -24.38 -20.80
CA ALA A 412 -0.35 -23.64 -20.94
C ALA A 412 -0.62 -22.71 -19.74
N GLN A 413 -0.29 -23.15 -18.51
CA GLN A 413 -0.47 -22.32 -17.32
C GLN A 413 0.46 -21.10 -17.34
N PHE A 414 1.70 -21.27 -17.79
CA PHE A 414 2.64 -20.16 -17.94
C PHE A 414 2.16 -19.12 -18.95
N GLN A 415 1.58 -19.55 -20.07
CA GLN A 415 0.99 -18.66 -21.07
C GLN A 415 -0.20 -17.89 -20.48
N GLN A 416 -1.12 -18.59 -19.81
CA GLN A 416 -2.28 -17.99 -19.18
C GLN A 416 -1.89 -16.96 -18.11
N VAL A 417 -0.89 -17.26 -17.27
CA VAL A 417 -0.39 -16.34 -16.25
C VAL A 417 0.20 -15.08 -16.88
N ASN A 418 0.98 -15.25 -17.94
CA ASN A 418 1.58 -14.13 -18.66
C ASN A 418 0.51 -13.25 -19.35
N GLU A 419 -0.53 -13.86 -19.94
CA GLU A 419 -1.66 -13.14 -20.53
C GLU A 419 -2.42 -12.32 -19.48
N ASN A 420 -2.79 -12.93 -18.35
CA ASN A 420 -3.50 -12.25 -17.26
C ASN A 420 -2.73 -11.02 -16.74
N ILE A 421 -1.42 -11.17 -16.47
CA ILE A 421 -0.60 -10.06 -15.96
C ILE A 421 -0.38 -8.99 -17.02
N THR A 422 -0.30 -9.37 -18.29
CA THR A 422 -0.25 -8.42 -19.41
C THR A 422 -1.53 -7.60 -19.51
N GLU A 423 -2.70 -8.24 -19.37
CA GLU A 423 -4.00 -7.56 -19.36
C GLU A 423 -4.10 -6.54 -18.21
N VAL A 424 -3.64 -6.91 -17.00
CA VAL A 424 -3.60 -6.00 -15.86
C VAL A 424 -2.70 -4.79 -16.14
N ALA A 425 -1.49 -5.02 -16.65
CA ALA A 425 -0.55 -3.95 -16.99
C ALA A 425 -1.12 -3.01 -18.06
N GLN A 426 -1.79 -3.56 -19.07
CA GLN A 426 -2.48 -2.78 -20.11
C GLN A 426 -3.63 -1.96 -19.53
N THR A 427 -4.42 -2.53 -18.63
CA THR A 427 -5.54 -1.84 -17.97
C THR A 427 -5.05 -0.60 -17.20
N TYR A 428 -3.97 -0.74 -16.42
CA TYR A 428 -3.37 0.41 -15.72
C TYR A 428 -2.86 1.49 -16.69
N ARG A 429 -2.26 1.08 -17.81
CA ARG A 429 -1.80 2.01 -18.85
C ARG A 429 -2.96 2.71 -19.57
N GLU A 430 -4.05 2.01 -19.83
CA GLU A 430 -5.25 2.59 -20.44
C GLU A 430 -5.88 3.61 -19.51
N LEU A 431 -5.95 3.34 -18.21
CA LEU A 431 -6.41 4.28 -17.20
C LEU A 431 -5.53 5.53 -17.13
N GLU A 432 -4.22 5.38 -17.30
CA GLU A 432 -3.30 6.53 -17.37
C GLU A 432 -3.49 7.38 -18.64
N ARG A 433 -3.87 6.78 -19.77
CA ARG A 433 -4.04 7.47 -21.07
C ARG A 433 -5.42 8.08 -21.28
N ASN A 434 -6.49 7.35 -20.91
CA ASN A 434 -7.85 7.64 -21.35
C ASN A 434 -8.61 8.65 -20.48
N VAL A 435 -7.96 9.19 -19.45
CA VAL A 435 -8.61 10.11 -18.51
C VAL A 435 -8.14 11.55 -18.73
N PHE A 436 -8.60 12.14 -19.83
CA PHE A 436 -8.45 13.57 -20.10
C PHE A 436 -9.26 14.41 -19.10
N THR A 437 -8.60 15.28 -18.34
CA THR A 437 -9.29 16.42 -17.74
C THR A 437 -9.42 17.54 -18.78
N SER A 438 -10.65 17.85 -19.18
CA SER A 438 -10.95 19.22 -19.58
C SER A 438 -10.80 20.10 -18.34
N THR A 439 -9.93 21.10 -18.40
CA THR A 439 -9.69 22.11 -17.34
C THR A 439 -10.90 23.02 -17.07
N LYS A 440 -12.04 22.82 -17.76
CA LYS A 440 -13.21 23.71 -17.74
C LYS A 440 -14.04 23.73 -16.45
N HIS A 441 -13.74 22.90 -15.44
CA HIS A 441 -14.53 22.83 -14.21
C HIS A 441 -13.76 23.16 -12.93
N LEU A 442 -12.63 23.86 -13.02
CA LEU A 442 -12.07 24.55 -11.85
C LEU A 442 -12.94 25.77 -11.54
N ASP A 443 -13.92 25.58 -10.65
CA ASP A 443 -14.78 26.65 -10.17
C ASP A 443 -13.90 27.73 -9.51
N GLN A 444 -13.99 28.98 -10.00
CA GLN A 444 -13.14 30.09 -9.52
C GLN A 444 -13.24 30.31 -8.01
N LYS A 445 -14.33 29.83 -7.38
CA LYS A 445 -14.50 29.81 -5.93
C LYS A 445 -13.54 28.88 -5.20
N ILE A 446 -13.23 27.69 -5.73
CA ILE A 446 -12.30 26.74 -5.11
C ILE A 446 -10.88 27.29 -5.16
N LEU A 447 -10.50 27.88 -6.29
CA LEU A 447 -9.22 28.57 -6.49
C LEU A 447 -9.04 29.75 -5.54
N ARG A 448 -10.12 30.52 -5.28
CA ARG A 448 -10.09 31.63 -4.29
C ARG A 448 -10.03 31.14 -2.84
N ASN A 449 -10.69 30.02 -2.53
CA ASN A 449 -10.70 29.44 -1.18
C ASN A 449 -9.37 28.77 -0.79
N LEU A 450 -8.54 28.37 -1.77
CA LEU A 450 -7.20 27.79 -1.54
C LEU A 450 -6.13 28.84 -1.16
N GLY A 451 -6.51 30.11 -1.06
CA GLY A 451 -5.76 31.13 -0.31
C GLY A 451 -4.48 31.65 -0.95
N ASN A 452 -4.09 31.21 -2.15
CA ASN A 452 -2.92 31.73 -2.86
C ASN A 452 -3.20 31.88 -4.35
N THR A 453 -2.74 33.01 -4.91
CA THR A 453 -2.49 33.17 -6.35
C THR A 453 -1.63 31.99 -6.81
N ILE A 454 -2.23 31.02 -7.48
CA ILE A 454 -1.52 29.92 -8.13
C ILE A 454 -0.55 30.58 -9.11
N SER A 455 0.73 30.57 -8.77
CA SER A 455 1.80 30.91 -9.69
C SER A 455 1.75 29.88 -10.83
N ALA A 456 2.09 30.27 -12.06
CA ALA A 456 2.13 29.34 -13.21
C ALA A 456 3.05 28.11 -12.98
N THR A 457 3.87 28.12 -11.92
CA THR A 457 4.69 27.00 -11.46
C THR A 457 3.94 25.93 -10.68
N ASP A 458 2.74 26.22 -10.18
CA ASP A 458 1.90 25.32 -9.36
C ASP A 458 0.80 24.63 -10.19
N ALA A 459 0.81 24.84 -11.52
CA ALA A 459 -0.04 24.10 -12.44
C ALA A 459 0.38 22.62 -12.46
N PRO A 460 -0.56 21.69 -12.70
CA PRO A 460 -0.20 20.29 -12.97
C PRO A 460 0.88 20.25 -14.05
N ASN A 461 1.82 19.31 -13.92
CA ASN A 461 3.10 19.20 -14.64
C ASN A 461 2.99 19.01 -16.18
N ARG A 462 1.89 19.41 -16.81
CA ARG A 462 1.72 19.45 -18.26
C ARG A 462 1.32 20.85 -18.70
N SER A 463 2.26 21.52 -19.37
CA SER A 463 1.91 22.49 -20.39
C SER A 463 1.01 21.79 -21.42
N ILE A 464 -0.16 22.38 -21.63
CA ILE A 464 -1.17 21.92 -22.59
C ILE A 464 -0.56 22.05 -24.00
N THR A 465 -0.12 20.94 -24.59
CA THR A 465 -0.04 20.86 -26.05
C THR A 465 -1.46 20.61 -26.56
N THR A 466 -2.12 21.69 -26.99
CA THR A 466 -3.32 21.59 -27.80
C THR A 466 -2.96 20.85 -29.08
N GLU A 467 -3.33 19.57 -29.19
CA GLU A 467 -3.22 18.87 -30.46
C GLU A 467 -4.17 19.48 -31.47
N LYS A 468 -3.59 19.69 -32.65
CA LYS A 468 -4.14 20.36 -33.81
C LYS A 468 -5.33 19.57 -34.34
N SER A 469 -6.39 20.31 -34.64
CA SER A 469 -7.43 19.94 -35.59
C SER A 469 -6.83 19.32 -36.86
N CYS A 470 -7.28 18.12 -37.22
CA CYS A 470 -7.20 17.61 -38.58
C CYS A 470 -7.80 18.64 -39.56
N GLY A 471 -7.07 19.01 -40.61
CA GLY A 471 -7.55 19.85 -41.69
C GLY A 471 -6.42 20.47 -42.51
N MET A 472 -6.24 19.98 -43.74
CA MET A 472 -5.20 20.30 -44.71
C MET A 472 -5.20 21.76 -45.25
N PRO A 473 -4.23 22.18 -46.10
CA PRO A 473 -3.54 23.47 -46.00
C PRO A 473 -4.06 24.55 -46.95
N LEU A 474 -3.97 25.83 -46.56
CA LEU A 474 -3.94 26.97 -47.49
C LEU A 474 -2.98 28.05 -46.96
N LYS A 475 -2.00 28.40 -47.79
CA LYS A 475 -1.06 29.52 -47.63
C LYS A 475 -1.81 30.86 -47.69
N MET A 476 -1.43 31.84 -46.87
CA MET A 476 -1.16 33.24 -47.30
C MET A 476 -0.48 34.06 -46.19
N GLN A 477 0.37 34.99 -46.63
CA GLN A 477 1.38 35.74 -45.86
C GLN A 477 0.87 36.99 -45.11
N ALA A 478 1.57 37.29 -44.01
CA ALA A 478 2.07 38.59 -43.50
C ALA A 478 1.11 39.75 -43.15
N LYS A 479 1.21 40.27 -41.90
CA LYS A 479 1.94 41.51 -41.53
C LYS A 479 1.71 41.90 -40.06
N SER A 480 2.66 42.69 -39.55
CA SER A 480 2.82 43.19 -38.19
C SER A 480 1.81 44.26 -37.74
N SER A 481 1.64 44.40 -36.41
CA SER A 481 1.78 45.65 -35.63
C SER A 481 0.76 45.84 -34.49
N LYS A 482 1.31 46.23 -33.33
CA LYS A 482 0.77 46.96 -32.15
C LYS A 482 -0.75 47.19 -32.01
N GLY A 483 -1.25 46.98 -30.78
CA GLY A 483 -2.33 47.80 -30.22
C GLY A 483 -3.25 47.11 -29.21
N LEU A 484 -3.24 47.58 -27.97
CA LEU A 484 -4.34 47.40 -27.01
C LEU A 484 -5.68 47.78 -27.66
N LYS A 485 -6.73 46.96 -27.48
CA LYS A 485 -8.12 47.44 -27.48
C LYS A 485 -8.96 46.72 -26.44
N VAL A 486 -9.35 47.48 -25.43
CA VAL A 486 -10.53 47.26 -24.60
C VAL A 486 -11.76 47.24 -25.51
N TRP A 487 -12.66 46.26 -25.33
CA TRP A 487 -14.02 46.33 -25.86
C TRP A 487 -15.02 46.00 -24.77
N CYS A 488 -15.88 46.97 -24.49
CA CYS A 488 -17.05 46.90 -23.65
C CYS A 488 -18.22 47.27 -24.56
N ILE A 489 -19.20 46.38 -24.81
CA ILE A 489 -20.51 46.75 -25.39
C ILE A 489 -21.64 45.93 -24.73
N LYS A 490 -22.71 46.67 -24.40
CA LYS A 490 -23.95 46.38 -23.67
C LYS A 490 -25.01 45.57 -24.47
N PRO A 491 -26.11 45.13 -23.79
CA PRO A 491 -27.16 44.23 -24.34
C PRO A 491 -28.40 44.97 -24.91
N ASN A 492 -29.31 44.19 -25.54
CA ASN A 492 -30.70 44.43 -26.03
C ASN A 492 -30.81 44.44 -27.57
N HIS A 493 -31.79 43.88 -28.31
CA HIS A 493 -33.16 43.28 -28.19
C HIS A 493 -33.33 42.39 -29.48
N LEU A 494 -34.19 41.37 -29.67
CA LEU A 494 -35.66 41.30 -29.65
C LEU A 494 -36.13 39.83 -29.80
N ASP A 495 -37.09 39.45 -28.97
CA ASP A 495 -38.35 38.72 -29.23
C ASP A 495 -38.48 37.69 -30.36
N SER A 496 -38.79 36.45 -29.98
CA SER A 496 -40.02 35.81 -30.48
C SER A 496 -40.67 34.97 -29.36
N VAL A 497 -41.94 35.29 -29.14
CA VAL A 497 -42.86 34.68 -28.19
C VAL A 497 -43.40 33.39 -28.80
N VAL A 498 -43.23 32.25 -28.12
CA VAL A 498 -44.23 31.19 -28.12
C VAL A 498 -44.42 30.73 -26.69
N SER A 499 -45.51 31.20 -26.09
CA SER A 499 -46.09 30.62 -24.90
C SER A 499 -46.78 29.30 -25.26
N CYS A 500 -46.46 28.22 -24.55
CA CYS A 500 -47.48 27.23 -24.20
C CYS A 500 -47.40 26.94 -22.71
N LYS A 501 -48.52 27.24 -22.06
CA LYS A 501 -48.81 27.01 -20.64
C LYS A 501 -49.14 25.53 -20.40
N SER A 502 -48.98 25.16 -19.13
CA SER A 502 -49.59 24.05 -18.40
C SER A 502 -49.01 22.65 -18.65
N GLY A 503 -48.61 21.86 -17.65
CA GLY A 503 -48.66 22.04 -16.20
C GLY A 503 -48.32 20.71 -15.49
N LYS A 504 -47.94 20.83 -14.21
CA LYS A 504 -47.74 19.77 -13.19
C LYS A 504 -46.44 18.95 -13.32
N HIS A 505 -45.71 18.57 -12.29
CA HIS A 505 -45.57 18.92 -10.87
C HIS A 505 -44.44 18.00 -10.39
N TRP A 506 -43.26 18.50 -10.01
CA TRP A 506 -42.36 17.83 -9.05
C TRP A 506 -41.56 18.94 -8.34
N TRP A 507 -42.20 19.58 -7.37
CA TRP A 507 -41.53 20.18 -6.23
C TRP A 507 -41.53 19.09 -5.15
N ASP A 508 -40.37 18.70 -4.64
CA ASP A 508 -40.14 18.54 -3.21
C ASP A 508 -38.66 18.29 -2.92
N LEU A 509 -38.22 18.87 -1.79
CA LEU A 509 -36.96 18.65 -1.08
C LEU A 509 -35.72 19.47 -1.51
N CYS A 510 -35.86 20.78 -1.39
CA CYS A 510 -34.77 21.66 -0.94
C CYS A 510 -35.33 22.62 0.14
N ALA A 511 -35.28 22.20 1.39
CA ALA A 511 -35.34 23.09 2.54
C ALA A 511 -34.30 22.62 3.57
N SER A 512 -33.39 23.54 3.88
CA SER A 512 -32.25 23.53 4.79
C SER A 512 -32.69 23.37 6.27
N PRO A 513 -31.83 23.43 7.33
CA PRO A 513 -30.47 23.96 7.34
C PRO A 513 -29.42 23.29 8.25
N ILE A 514 -28.19 23.68 7.94
CA ILE A 514 -27.04 23.88 8.81
C ILE A 514 -27.41 24.06 10.29
N VAL A 515 -26.96 23.11 11.12
CA VAL A 515 -26.31 23.33 12.42
C VAL A 515 -25.16 22.33 12.52
#